data_AF-A0A3P3E6Y0-F1
#
_entry.id   AF-A0A3P3E6Y0-F1
#
_cell.length_a   1.000
_cell.length_b   1.000
_cell.length_c   1.000
_cell.angle_alpha   90.00
_cell.angle_beta   90.00
_cell.angle_gamma   90.00
#
_symmetry.space_group_name_H-M   'P 1'
#
loop_
_entity.id
_entity.type
_entity.pdbx_description
1 polymer ?
#
loop_
_entity_poly.entity_id
_entity_poly.type
_entity_poly.pdbx_seq_one_letter_code
_entity_poly.pdbx_strand_id
1 'polypeptide(L)'
;MANLYLSTTDALIKHWKANGNAYPRKFIYTPAQHKEYVESRRLGIGGHNVDGSVHMDAPVEISEGAPGVMVAVDGTEVSLQ
;
A
#
# COMPACT_ATOMS: atom_id res chain seq x y z
N MET A 1 2.49 15.68 -8.03
CA MET A 1 1.96 14.31 -8.15
C MET A 1 2.14 13.63 -6.81
N ALA A 2 1.05 13.30 -6.12
CA ALA A 2 1.14 12.54 -4.88
C ALA A 2 1.72 11.16 -5.22
N ASN A 3 2.85 10.81 -4.62
CA ASN A 3 3.48 9.52 -4.82
C ASN A 3 2.60 8.47 -4.12
N LEU A 4 2.10 7.47 -4.86
CA LEU A 4 1.25 6.40 -4.31
C LEU A 4 1.89 5.77 -3.06
N TYR A 5 3.22 5.65 -3.04
CA TYR A 5 3.96 5.19 -1.86
C TYR A 5 3.69 6.03 -0.60
N LEU A 6 3.63 7.37 -0.72
CA LEU A 6 3.38 8.27 0.40
C LEU A 6 1.92 8.17 0.87
N SER A 7 0.96 8.06 -0.06
CA SER A 7 -0.45 7.85 0.30
C SER A 7 -0.65 6.53 1.04
N THR A 8 -0.02 5.45 0.57
CA THR A 8 -0.04 4.14 1.26
C THR A 8 0.59 4.23 2.64
N THR A 9 1.73 4.91 2.76
CA THR A 9 2.42 5.07 4.06
C THR A 9 1.57 5.87 5.04
N ASP A 10 0.93 6.95 4.60
CA ASP A 10 0.05 7.75 5.44
C ASP A 10 -1.19 6.96 5.91
N ALA A 11 -1.80 6.19 5.00
CA ALA A 11 -2.91 5.30 5.34
C ALA A 11 -2.50 4.23 6.35
N LEU A 12 -1.32 3.62 6.18
CA LEU A 12 -0.77 2.65 7.13
C LEU A 12 -0.54 3.26 8.51
N ILE A 13 0.06 4.45 8.59
CA ILE A 13 0.30 5.15 9.86
C ILE A 13 -1.03 5.50 10.55
N LYS A 14 -2.04 5.95 9.78
CA LYS A 14 -3.38 6.22 10.32
C LYS A 14 -4.04 4.94 10.84
N HIS A 15 -3.90 3.83 10.11
CA HIS A 15 -4.39 2.52 10.53
C HIS A 15 -3.76 2.08 11.85
N TRP A 16 -2.44 2.16 11.97
CA TRP A 16 -1.72 1.84 13.20
C TRP A 16 -2.20 2.68 14.38
N LYS A 17 -2.36 4.00 14.18
CA LYS A 17 -2.89 4.89 15.22
C LYS A 17 -4.30 4.51 15.67
N ALA A 18 -5.16 4.08 14.75
CA ALA A 18 -6.54 3.70 15.05
C ALA A 18 -6.70 2.28 15.60
N ASN A 19 -5.77 1.37 15.30
CA ASN A 19 -5.88 -0.07 15.58
C ASN A 19 -4.79 -0.60 16.53
N GLY A 20 -4.13 0.27 17.29
CA GLY A 20 -3.12 -0.14 18.27
C GLY A 20 -1.88 -0.78 17.65
N ASN A 21 -1.39 -0.24 16.54
CA ASN A 21 -0.25 -0.75 15.75
C ASN A 21 -0.46 -2.16 15.16
N ALA A 22 -1.71 -2.65 15.09
CA ALA A 22 -2.01 -3.84 14.32
C ALA A 22 -1.78 -3.58 12.82
N TYR A 23 -1.24 -4.54 12.09
CA TYR A 23 -1.07 -4.40 10.64
C TYR A 23 -2.41 -4.52 9.90
N PRO A 24 -2.59 -3.80 8.78
CA PRO A 24 -3.70 -4.07 7.87
C PRO A 24 -3.55 -5.48 7.28
N ARG A 25 -4.66 -6.06 6.82
CA ARG A 25 -4.65 -7.40 6.23
C ARG A 25 -3.88 -7.41 4.91
N LYS A 26 -4.11 -6.38 4.09
CA LYS A 26 -3.50 -6.23 2.76
C LYS A 26 -3.78 -4.85 2.15
N PHE A 27 -2.98 -4.50 1.16
CA PHE A 27 -3.26 -3.46 0.18
C PHE A 27 -3.70 -4.11 -1.12
N ILE A 28 -4.59 -3.45 -1.86
CA ILE A 28 -5.06 -3.91 -3.16
C ILE A 28 -4.85 -2.77 -4.15
N TYR A 29 -4.06 -3.00 -5.19
CA TYR A 29 -3.77 -2.03 -6.25
C TYR A 29 -4.25 -2.55 -7.61
N THR A 30 -4.52 -1.63 -8.54
CA THR A 30 -4.55 -2.00 -9.95
C THR A 30 -3.14 -2.35 -10.46
N PRO A 31 -2.99 -3.08 -11.59
CA PRO A 31 -1.69 -3.32 -12.19
C PRO A 31 -0.90 -2.04 -12.50
N ALA A 32 -1.59 -0.97 -12.92
CA ALA A 32 -0.98 0.33 -13.19
C ALA A 32 -0.46 0.99 -11.91
N GLN A 33 -1.27 1.01 -10.85
CA GLN A 33 -0.87 1.51 -9.53
C GLN A 33 0.29 0.71 -8.96
N HIS A 34 0.26 -0.63 -9.08
CA HIS A 34 1.35 -1.48 -8.60
C HIS A 34 2.67 -1.17 -9.30
N LYS A 35 2.63 -0.95 -10.62
CA LYS A 35 3.81 -0.54 -11.38
C LYS A 35 4.36 0.81 -10.90
N GLU A 36 3.50 1.82 -10.73
CA GLU A 36 3.91 3.13 -10.20
C GLU A 36 4.50 3.03 -8.78
N TYR A 37 3.90 2.19 -7.93
CA TYR A 37 4.37 1.90 -6.59
C TYR A 37 5.78 1.30 -6.60
N VAL A 38 6.01 0.26 -7.42
CA VAL A 38 7.31 -0.40 -7.55
C VAL A 38 8.35 0.55 -8.14
N GLU A 39 8.02 1.33 -9.15
CA GLU A 39 8.92 2.33 -9.74
C GLU A 39 9.31 3.40 -8.71
N SER A 40 8.34 3.93 -7.97
CA SER A 40 8.58 4.91 -6.91
C SER A 40 9.47 4.35 -5.80
N ARG A 41 9.29 3.07 -5.48
CA ARG A 41 10.11 2.36 -4.49
C ARG A 41 11.54 2.11 -4.97
N ARG A 42 11.72 1.76 -6.25
CA ARG A 42 13.03 1.57 -6.88
C ARG A 42 13.84 2.87 -6.95
N LEU A 43 13.17 3.97 -7.30
CA LEU A 43 13.78 5.30 -7.38
C LEU A 43 14.01 5.92 -5.99
N GLY A 44 13.28 5.46 -4.98
CA GLY A 44 13.42 5.89 -3.59
C GLY A 44 14.30 4.99 -2.73
N ILE A 45 13.85 4.73 -1.50
CA ILE A 45 14.63 4.05 -0.45
C ILE A 45 14.77 2.53 -0.69
N GLY A 46 13.96 1.95 -1.58
CA GLY A 46 13.91 0.50 -1.80
C GLY A 46 15.04 -0.07 -2.68
N GLY A 47 15.66 0.75 -3.53
CA GLY A 47 16.69 0.32 -4.47
C GLY A 47 16.19 -0.69 -5.52
N HIS A 48 17.11 -1.25 -6.31
CA HIS A 48 16.77 -2.12 -7.46
C HIS A 48 16.06 -3.43 -7.10
N ASN A 49 16.22 -3.93 -5.87
CA ASN A 49 15.70 -5.24 -5.43
C ASN A 49 14.39 -5.12 -4.64
N VAL A 50 13.59 -4.09 -4.88
CA VAL A 50 12.38 -3.88 -4.07
C VAL A 50 11.36 -4.99 -4.31
N ASP A 51 10.90 -5.58 -3.21
CA ASP A 51 9.78 -6.50 -3.23
C ASP A 51 8.47 -5.70 -3.38
N GLY A 52 7.80 -5.87 -4.53
CA GLY A 52 6.51 -5.26 -4.81
C GLY A 52 5.34 -5.99 -4.19
N SER A 53 5.55 -7.18 -3.61
CA SER A 53 4.48 -7.99 -3.01
C SER A 53 4.13 -7.55 -1.58
N VAL A 54 4.92 -6.65 -0.98
CA VAL A 54 4.69 -6.13 0.36
C VAL A 54 4.92 -4.62 0.45
N HIS A 55 4.22 -3.98 1.38
CA HIS A 55 4.45 -2.61 1.81
C HIS A 55 4.68 -2.58 3.30
N MET A 56 5.94 -2.42 3.72
CA MET A 56 6.33 -2.44 5.14
C MET A 56 5.74 -3.66 5.86
N ASP A 57 6.02 -4.88 5.37
CA ASP A 57 5.50 -6.17 5.87
C ASP A 57 3.99 -6.43 5.71
N ALA A 58 3.19 -5.46 5.28
CA ALA A 58 1.81 -5.69 4.92
C ALA A 58 1.68 -6.21 3.47
N PRO A 59 0.91 -7.29 3.21
CA PRO A 59 0.76 -7.87 1.88
C PRO A 59 0.17 -6.88 0.86
N VAL A 60 0.61 -6.98 -0.39
CA VAL A 60 0.07 -6.23 -1.53
C VAL A 60 -0.50 -7.21 -2.55
N GLU A 61 -1.79 -7.09 -2.85
CA GLU A 61 -2.50 -7.80 -3.89
C GLU A 61 -2.74 -6.89 -5.11
N ILE A 62 -2.80 -7.51 -6.29
CA ILE A 62 -3.09 -6.81 -7.54
C ILE A 62 -4.47 -7.26 -8.01
N SER A 63 -5.38 -6.31 -8.25
CA SER A 63 -6.72 -6.55 -8.75
C SER A 63 -7.14 -5.45 -9.71
N GLU A 64 -7.59 -5.81 -10.92
CA GLU A 64 -8.03 -4.83 -11.93
C GLU A 64 -9.28 -4.06 -11.55
N GLY A 65 -10.08 -4.58 -10.60
CA GLY A 65 -11.34 -3.97 -10.17
C GLY A 65 -11.26 -3.08 -8.93
N ALA A 66 -10.09 -2.96 -8.29
CA ALA A 66 -9.96 -2.23 -7.03
C ALA A 66 -9.34 -0.84 -7.25
N PRO A 67 -9.94 0.24 -6.73
CA PRO A 67 -9.45 1.61 -6.95
C PRO A 67 -8.14 1.95 -6.22
N GLY A 68 -7.45 0.98 -5.60
CA GLY A 68 -6.34 1.25 -4.69
C GLY A 68 -6.87 1.41 -3.26
N VAL A 69 -6.98 0.30 -2.54
CA VAL A 69 -7.54 0.29 -1.18
C VAL A 69 -6.60 -0.42 -0.20
N MET A 70 -6.62 0.02 1.05
CA MET A 70 -6.07 -0.72 2.18
C MET A 70 -7.19 -1.42 2.91
N VAL A 71 -7.07 -2.73 3.11
CA VAL A 71 -7.99 -3.51 3.92
C VAL A 71 -7.47 -3.54 5.35
N ALA A 72 -8.14 -2.81 6.24
CA ALA A 72 -7.81 -2.75 7.66
C ALA A 72 -7.97 -4.13 8.35
N VAL A 73 -7.43 -4.24 9.56
CA VAL A 73 -7.44 -5.48 10.36
C VAL A 73 -8.86 -6.02 10.61
N ASP A 74 -9.84 -5.12 10.75
CA ASP A 74 -11.27 -5.40 10.94
C ASP A 74 -12.01 -5.72 9.63
N GLY A 75 -11.34 -5.59 8.48
CA GLY A 75 -11.92 -5.78 7.14
C GLY A 75 -12.43 -4.51 6.49
N THR A 76 -12.34 -3.35 7.15
CA THR A 76 -12.77 -2.07 6.57
C THR A 76 -11.84 -1.68 5.41
N GLU A 77 -12.43 -1.32 4.27
CA GLU A 77 -11.68 -0.82 3.12
C GLU A 77 -11.45 0.69 3.21
N VAL A 78 -10.20 1.12 3.07
CA VAL A 78 -9.80 2.52 3.10
C VAL A 78 -9.23 2.91 1.75
N SER A 79 -9.81 3.94 1.11
CA SER A 79 -9.30 4.49 -0.15
C SER A 79 -7.90 5.06 0.03
N LEU A 80 -7.00 4.76 -0.92
CA LEU A 80 -5.65 5.34 -1.00
C LEU A 80 -5.57 6.51 -1.98
N GLN A 81 -6.69 6.87 -2.62
CA GLN A 81 -6.86 8.00 -3.52
C GLN A 81 -7.64 9.13 -2.85
#